data_AF-A0A1G6WBN2-F1
#
_entry.id   AF-A0A1G6WBN2-F1
#
_cell.length_a   1.000
_cell.length_b   1.000
_cell.length_c   1.000
_cell.angle_alpha   90.00
_cell.angle_beta   90.00
_cell.angle_gamma   90.00
#
_symmetry.space_group_name_H-M   'P 1'
#
loop_
_entity.id
_entity.type
_entity.pdbx_description
1 polymer ?
#
loop_
_entity_poly.entity_id
_entity_poly.type
_entity_poly.pdbx_seq_one_letter_code
_entity_poly.pdbx_strand_id
1 'polypeptide(L)'
;MMDDWKVSAYRDPANGQGVWVYYENPNFPAIHMSRCVDNATRDHMATNDRTAYYYGNNQPPTFNNAAVPMPTRITLEAAWRDYFTVM
;
A
#
# COMPACT_ATOMS: atom_id res chain seq x y z
N MET A 1 8.24 -13.63 -9.53
CA MET A 1 7.03 -14.42 -9.84
C MET A 1 5.84 -13.61 -9.38
N MET A 2 4.74 -13.62 -10.13
CA MET A 2 3.46 -12.95 -9.81
C MET A 2 2.77 -13.40 -8.50
N ASP A 3 3.37 -14.34 -7.78
CA ASP A 3 2.69 -15.14 -6.76
C ASP A 3 2.90 -14.67 -5.31
N ASP A 4 3.79 -13.68 -5.07
CA ASP A 4 4.09 -13.27 -3.69
C ASP A 4 3.02 -12.32 -3.12
N TRP A 5 2.44 -11.46 -3.95
CA TRP A 5 1.34 -10.57 -3.55
C TRP A 5 -0.02 -11.28 -3.65
N LYS A 6 -0.60 -11.61 -2.51
CA LYS A 6 -1.89 -12.33 -2.43
C LYS A 6 -2.96 -11.46 -1.81
N VAL A 7 -4.20 -11.64 -2.27
CA VAL A 7 -5.35 -10.96 -1.67
C VAL A 7 -5.40 -11.31 -0.18
N SER A 8 -5.34 -10.28 0.65
CA SER A 8 -5.43 -10.42 2.10
C SER A 8 -6.89 -10.65 2.52
N ALA A 9 -7.07 -11.38 3.62
CA ALA A 9 -8.34 -11.45 4.31
C ALA A 9 -8.69 -10.15 5.05
N TYR A 10 -7.76 -9.20 5.09
CA TYR A 10 -7.94 -7.89 5.68
C TYR A 10 -9.07 -7.12 4.98
N ARG A 11 -9.99 -6.58 5.77
CA ARG A 11 -11.01 -5.61 5.33
C ARG A 11 -10.86 -4.40 6.23
N ASP A 12 -10.60 -3.21 5.68
CA ASP A 12 -10.57 -2.01 6.50
C ASP A 12 -11.99 -1.67 6.97
N PRO A 13 -12.30 -1.76 8.28
CA PRO A 13 -13.63 -1.45 8.80
C PRO A 13 -13.93 0.06 8.79
N ALA A 14 -12.94 0.92 8.54
CA ALA A 14 -13.05 2.38 8.58
C ALA A 14 -12.94 3.05 7.20
N ASN A 15 -12.86 2.27 6.11
CA ASN A 15 -12.74 2.86 4.78
C ASN A 15 -14.01 3.60 4.37
N GLY A 16 -13.95 4.93 4.45
CA GLY A 16 -14.89 5.81 3.77
C GLY A 16 -14.89 5.57 2.26
N GLN A 17 -16.06 5.79 1.63
CA GLN A 17 -16.39 5.70 0.20
C GLN A 17 -15.41 4.86 -0.65
N GLY A 18 -15.84 3.66 -1.06
CA GLY A 18 -15.15 2.87 -2.08
C GLY A 18 -15.06 1.38 -1.74
N VAL A 19 -14.82 0.56 -2.77
CA VAL A 19 -14.59 -0.88 -2.62
C VAL A 19 -13.09 -1.12 -2.69
N TRP A 20 -12.55 -1.85 -1.73
CA TRP A 20 -11.10 -2.02 -1.59
C TRP A 20 -10.70 -3.49 -1.65
N VAL A 21 -9.54 -3.74 -2.27
CA VAL A 21 -8.86 -5.04 -2.28
C VAL A 21 -7.47 -4.84 -1.69
N TYR A 22 -7.10 -5.68 -0.73
CA TYR A 22 -5.81 -5.59 -0.06
C TYR A 22 -4.92 -6.73 -0.49
N TYR A 23 -3.63 -6.48 -0.63
CA TYR A 23 -2.64 -7.49 -0.96
C TYR A 23 -1.50 -7.48 0.06
N GLU A 24 -0.99 -8.65 0.40
CA GLU A 24 0.16 -8.83 1.28
C GLU A 24 1.23 -9.66 0.60
N ASN A 25 2.49 -9.43 0.97
CA ASN A 25 3.65 -10.16 0.48
C ASN A 25 4.58 -10.50 1.67
N PRO A 26 4.93 -11.78 1.89
CA PRO A 26 5.83 -12.20 2.98
C PRO A 26 7.19 -11.50 3.00
N ASN A 27 7.67 -10.98 1.86
CA ASN A 27 8.92 -10.22 1.76
C ASN A 27 8.80 -8.81 2.37
N PHE A 28 7.58 -8.29 2.54
CA PHE A 28 7.28 -7.00 3.17
C PHE A 28 6.39 -7.21 4.40
N PRO A 29 6.91 -7.83 5.48
CA PRO A 29 6.12 -8.05 6.67
C PRO A 29 5.62 -6.71 7.24
N ALA A 30 4.36 -6.71 7.69
CA ALA A 30 3.66 -5.53 8.21
C ALA A 30 3.32 -4.41 7.20
N ILE A 31 3.45 -4.67 5.89
CA ILE A 31 2.96 -3.80 4.82
C ILE A 31 1.88 -4.51 4.02
N HIS A 32 0.85 -3.77 3.63
CA HIS A 32 -0.12 -4.20 2.64
C HIS A 32 -0.28 -3.15 1.54
N MET A 33 -0.62 -3.63 0.34
CA MET A 33 -1.09 -2.79 -0.76
C MET A 33 -2.60 -2.65 -0.66
N SER A 34 -3.10 -1.43 -0.69
CA SER A 34 -4.53 -1.12 -0.76
C SER A 34 -4.88 -0.67 -2.17
N ARG A 35 -5.72 -1.44 -2.86
CA ARG A 35 -6.27 -1.10 -4.18
C ARG A 35 -7.71 -0.62 -4.04
N CYS A 36 -8.00 0.58 -4.52
CA CYS A 36 -9.34 1.15 -4.56
C CYS A 36 -9.98 0.80 -5.91
N VAL A 37 -10.99 -0.06 -5.91
CA VAL A 37 -11.67 -0.54 -7.13
C VAL A 37 -12.38 0.59 -7.86
N ASP A 38 -12.91 1.55 -7.11
CA ASP A 38 -13.63 2.72 -7.61
C ASP A 38 -12.71 3.88 -8.03
N ASN A 39 -11.47 3.95 -7.53
CA ASN A 39 -10.56 5.05 -7.86
C ASN A 39 -9.07 4.71 -7.64
N ALA A 40 -8.37 4.32 -8.70
CA ALA A 40 -6.95 3.95 -8.66
C ALA A 40 -6.00 5.05 -8.16
N THR A 41 -6.39 6.34 -8.14
CA THR A 41 -5.53 7.39 -7.55
C THR A 41 -5.41 7.28 -6.03
N ARG A 42 -6.29 6.49 -5.39
CA ARG A 42 -6.26 6.22 -3.95
C ARG A 42 -5.47 4.97 -3.59
N ASP A 43 -4.90 4.28 -4.58
CA ASP A 43 -4.02 3.15 -4.34
C ASP A 43 -2.80 3.57 -3.52
N HIS A 44 -2.44 2.77 -2.51
CA HIS A 44 -1.33 3.08 -1.63
C HIS A 44 -0.72 1.84 -0.98
N MET A 45 0.57 1.92 -0.65
CA MET A 45 1.17 1.03 0.34
C MET A 45 0.90 1.58 1.73
N ALA A 46 0.55 0.73 2.68
CA ALA A 46 0.29 1.12 4.06
C ALA A 46 0.95 0.16 5.05
N THR A 47 1.35 0.69 6.20
CA THR A 47 1.68 -0.13 7.37
C THR A 47 0.41 -0.74 7.95
N ASN A 48 0.49 -1.97 8.48
CA ASN A 48 -0.67 -2.66 9.06
C ASN A 48 -1.28 -1.92 10.28
N ASP A 49 -0.47 -1.11 10.97
CA ASP A 49 -0.91 -0.26 12.07
C ASP A 49 -1.55 1.08 11.61
N ARG A 50 -1.59 1.34 10.29
CA ARG A 50 -2.25 2.49 9.68
C ARG A 50 -1.66 3.84 10.07
N THR A 51 -0.36 3.87 10.37
CA THR A 51 0.33 5.12 10.71
C THR A 51 1.00 5.78 9.50
N ALA A 52 1.42 4.98 8.51
CA ALA A 52 2.13 5.46 7.34
C ALA A 52 1.55 4.91 6.04
N TYR A 53 1.41 5.81 5.05
CA TYR A 53 0.83 5.52 3.75
C TYR A 53 1.69 6.17 2.67
N TYR A 54 1.93 5.45 1.58
CA TYR A 54 2.63 5.94 0.41
C TYR A 54 1.73 5.84 -0.83
N TYR A 55 1.39 7.00 -1.40
CA TYR A 55 0.56 7.15 -2.59
C TYR A 55 1.45 7.32 -3.83
N GLY A 56 1.88 6.21 -4.41
CA GLY A 56 2.82 6.21 -5.54
C GLY A 56 2.20 6.67 -6.88
N ASN A 57 0.87 6.63 -7.01
CA ASN A 57 0.15 7.11 -8.20
C ASN A 57 0.02 8.64 -8.27
N ASN A 58 0.29 9.35 -7.17
CA ASN A 58 0.24 10.81 -7.17
C ASN A 58 1.42 11.40 -7.97
N GLN A 59 1.23 12.61 -8.47
CA GLN A 59 2.25 13.36 -9.21
C GLN A 59 2.43 14.73 -8.55
N PRO A 60 3.43 14.91 -7.65
CA PRO A 60 4.45 13.92 -7.26
C PRO A 60 3.91 12.85 -6.27
N PRO A 61 4.58 11.67 -6.18
CA PRO A 61 4.29 10.69 -5.15
C PRO A 61 4.41 11.31 -3.75
N THR A 62 3.56 10.88 -2.82
CA THR A 62 3.50 11.51 -1.50
C THR A 62 3.22 10.51 -0.38
N PHE A 63 3.61 10.91 0.83
CA PHE A 63 3.20 10.25 2.06
C PHE A 63 1.99 10.95 2.68
N ASN A 64 1.19 10.24 3.47
CA ASN A 64 0.08 10.85 4.23
C ASN A 64 0.54 11.93 5.21
N ASN A 65 1.79 11.89 5.68
CA ASN A 65 2.36 12.90 6.56
C ASN A 65 3.89 12.98 6.43
N ALA A 66 4.48 14.11 6.84
CA ALA A 66 5.92 14.32 6.82
C ALA A 66 6.68 13.70 8.00
N ALA A 67 5.98 13.10 8.98
CA ALA A 67 6.59 12.49 10.16
C ALA A 67 6.89 10.99 9.99
N VAL A 68 6.51 10.38 8.85
CA VAL A 68 6.83 8.97 8.57
C VAL A 68 8.34 8.74 8.68
N PRO A 69 8.80 7.81 9.53
CA PRO A 69 10.23 7.54 9.72
C PRO A 69 10.91 7.13 8.42
N MET A 70 12.16 7.56 8.22
CA MET A 70 12.93 7.27 6.99
C MET A 70 12.99 5.77 6.65
N PRO A 71 13.21 4.84 7.59
CA PRO A 71 13.18 3.41 7.29
C PRO A 71 11.82 2.97 6.73
N THR A 72 10.72 3.42 7.34
CA THR A 72 9.35 3.11 6.89
C THR A 72 9.08 3.66 5.50
N ARG A 73 9.56 4.88 5.18
CA ARG A 73 9.43 5.45 3.83
C ARG A 73 10.08 4.58 2.77
N ILE A 74 11.33 4.17 3.02
CA ILE A 74 12.10 3.32 2.11
C ILE A 74 11.38 1.99 1.91
N THR A 75 10.86 1.36 2.97
CA THR A 75 10.17 0.07 2.85
C THR A 75 8.85 0.20 2.07
N LEU A 76 8.07 1.26 2.29
CA LEU A 76 6.81 1.50 1.56
C LEU A 76 7.06 1.78 0.07
N GLU A 77 8.09 2.56 -0.26
CA GLU A 77 8.48 2.81 -1.66
C GLU A 77 9.01 1.55 -2.35
N ALA A 78 9.79 0.74 -1.64
CA ALA A 78 10.29 -0.54 -2.15
C ALA A 78 9.14 -1.52 -2.41
N ALA A 79 8.19 -1.64 -1.47
CA ALA A 79 6.99 -2.47 -1.63
C ALA A 79 6.17 -2.01 -2.85
N TRP A 80 5.97 -0.70 -3.01
CA TRP A 80 5.27 -0.13 -4.18
C TRP A 80 5.93 -0.54 -5.49
N ARG A 81 7.24 -0.35 -5.59
CA ARG A 81 7.99 -0.75 -6.78
C ARG A 81 7.87 -2.26 -7.03
N ASP A 82 8.05 -3.07 -6.00
CA ASP A 82 7.93 -4.54 -6.08
C ASP A 82 6.57 -4.97 -6.66
N TYR A 83 5.47 -4.47 -6.09
CA TYR A 83 4.11 -4.77 -6.55
C TYR A 83 3.91 -4.48 -8.04
N PHE A 84 4.40 -3.35 -8.56
CA PHE A 84 4.24 -2.98 -9.97
C PHE A 84 5.29 -3.57 -10.91
N THR A 85 6.45 -4.01 -10.40
CA THR A 85 7.43 -4.77 -11.22
C THR A 85 7.03 -6.22 -11.44
N VAL A 86 6.13 -6.71 -10.58
CA VAL A 86 5.61 -8.06 -10.63
C VAL A 86 4.34 -8.15 -11.51
N MET A 87 3.72 -7.03 -11.88
CA MET A 87 2.51 -6.96 -12.72
C MET A 87 2.77 -6.83 -14.22
#